data_AF-A0A2J2H962-F1
#
_entry.id   AF-A0A2J2H962-F1
#
_cell.length_a   1.000
_cell.length_b   1.000
_cell.length_c   1.000
_cell.angle_alpha   90.00
_cell.angle_beta   90.00
_cell.angle_gamma   90.00
#
_symmetry.space_group_name_H-M   'P 1'
#
loop_
_entity.id
_entity.type
_entity.pdbx_description
1 polymer ?
#
loop_
_entity_poly.entity_id
_entity_poly.type
_entity_poly.pdbx_seq_one_letter_code
_entity_poly.pdbx_strand_id
1 'polypeptide(L)'
;MIDHIELQLGERKISGELTPLTFIVGSGKSVFINSIYLVLSNIGLKIPKIYYNKFNISIKINNKIFSLQKNGKIYRQIFDEGGRKVAIEYGALDGSRISRIVEPFELAIKNADILMPQIDVAEHVSILADEEIEEVNRLIGEFRKAFSLKVTSLGPYIDPRTFHDPTKAAGSLKPDGSNLVGVLARLALENPDAYDRLRTSFRKKGVKLAVGLAKRGVLAGVAHIGGAKMPISRLPCSLKTALVFAAAVATKPDLLLIENFDCCFNEGLVDILTSYFNEQISRGQIVVEIHRPDVADLFKIQYKSIVSVAL
;
A
#
# COMPACT_ATOMS: atom_id res chain seq x y z
N MET A 1 -9.48 -1.08 8.54
CA MET A 1 -8.03 -0.86 8.70
C MET A 1 -7.38 -2.21 8.93
N ILE A 2 -6.07 -2.32 8.76
CA ILE A 2 -5.36 -3.55 9.10
C ILE A 2 -5.09 -3.54 10.60
N ASP A 3 -5.48 -4.60 11.29
CA ASP A 3 -5.32 -4.72 12.74
C ASP A 3 -4.01 -5.43 13.10
N HIS A 4 -3.68 -6.48 12.34
CA HIS A 4 -2.53 -7.33 12.63
C HIS A 4 -1.92 -7.88 11.35
N ILE A 5 -0.59 -7.99 11.35
CA ILE A 5 0.17 -8.59 10.27
C ILE A 5 1.17 -9.58 10.86
N GLU A 6 1.23 -10.76 10.26
CA GLU A 6 2.23 -11.78 10.54
C GLU A 6 2.96 -12.16 9.25
N LEU A 7 4.27 -12.15 9.29
CA LEU A 7 5.16 -12.46 8.19
C LEU A 7 6.16 -13.52 8.64
N GLN A 8 6.11 -14.71 8.04
CA GLN A 8 7.11 -15.75 8.20
C GLN A 8 7.87 -15.93 6.90
N LEU A 9 9.19 -15.77 6.94
CA LEU A 9 10.10 -15.93 5.80
C LEU A 9 11.14 -16.99 6.16
N GLY A 10 10.98 -18.21 5.63
CA GLY A 10 11.74 -19.37 6.08
C GLY A 10 11.48 -19.67 7.56
N GLU A 11 12.52 -19.57 8.38
CA GLU A 11 12.46 -19.80 9.84
C GLU A 11 12.20 -18.51 10.63
N ARG A 12 12.33 -17.34 9.99
CA ARG A 12 12.18 -16.04 10.65
C ARG A 12 10.72 -15.63 10.66
N LYS A 13 10.26 -15.08 11.78
CA LYS A 13 8.88 -14.63 11.98
C LYS A 13 8.86 -13.20 12.51
N ILE A 14 8.02 -12.37 11.91
CA ILE A 14 7.67 -11.03 12.36
C ILE A 14 6.17 -11.00 12.56
N SER A 15 5.72 -10.35 13.62
CA SER A 15 4.31 -10.00 13.80
C SER A 15 4.18 -8.61 14.39
N GLY A 16 3.11 -7.90 14.06
CA GLY A 16 2.87 -6.56 14.58
C GLY A 16 1.39 -6.21 14.56
N GLU A 17 0.92 -5.62 15.66
CA GLU A 17 -0.36 -4.94 15.69
C GLU A 17 -0.20 -3.53 15.11
N LEU A 18 -1.11 -3.17 14.21
CA LEU A 18 -1.07 -1.89 13.55
C LEU A 18 -2.17 -0.99 14.13
N THR A 19 -1.80 0.26 14.37
CA THR A 19 -2.71 1.34 14.72
C THR A 19 -2.93 2.25 13.50
N PRO A 20 -3.83 3.25 13.55
CA PRO A 20 -4.02 4.18 12.45
C PRO A 20 -2.71 4.85 11.97
N LEU A 21 -1.75 5.15 12.86
CA LEU A 21 -0.38 5.53 12.50
C LEU A 21 0.63 4.58 13.14
N THR A 22 1.25 3.71 12.36
CA THR A 22 2.28 2.79 12.86
C THR A 22 3.65 3.15 12.35
N PHE A 23 4.63 3.30 13.25
CA PHE A 23 6.04 3.42 12.92
C PHE A 23 6.73 2.05 13.06
N ILE A 24 7.46 1.63 12.03
CA ILE A 24 8.20 0.37 11.98
C ILE A 24 9.68 0.67 12.21
N VAL A 25 10.28 0.01 13.20
CA VAL A 25 11.72 0.10 13.58
C VAL A 25 12.39 -1.28 13.52
N GLY A 26 13.73 -1.36 13.59
CA GLY A 26 14.48 -2.64 13.63
C GLY A 26 15.03 -3.15 12.28
N SER A 27 15.27 -4.47 12.14
CA SER A 27 15.82 -5.11 10.93
C SER A 27 14.71 -5.73 10.07
N GLY A 28 14.75 -5.50 8.75
CA GLY A 28 13.77 -6.04 7.80
C GLY A 28 12.46 -5.23 7.66
N LYS A 29 12.44 -3.98 8.09
CA LYS A 29 11.31 -3.04 7.96
C LYS A 29 10.79 -2.89 6.53
N SER A 30 11.70 -2.74 5.56
CA SER A 30 11.32 -2.62 4.14
C SER A 30 10.69 -3.90 3.61
N VAL A 31 11.18 -5.07 4.04
CA VAL A 31 10.57 -6.36 3.69
C VAL A 31 9.17 -6.46 4.27
N PHE A 32 8.98 -6.06 5.53
CA PHE A 32 7.68 -6.00 6.17
C PHE A 32 6.70 -5.12 5.38
N ILE A 33 7.05 -3.86 5.12
CA ILE A 33 6.19 -2.93 4.37
C ILE A 33 5.90 -3.41 2.94
N ASN A 34 6.92 -3.87 2.22
CA ASN A 34 6.78 -4.34 0.84
C ASN A 34 5.89 -5.60 0.76
N SER A 35 5.96 -6.51 1.74
CA SER A 35 5.08 -7.67 1.82
C SER A 35 3.59 -7.27 1.91
N ILE A 36 3.28 -6.24 2.71
CA ILE A 36 1.92 -5.68 2.82
C ILE A 36 1.48 -5.14 1.46
N TYR A 37 2.32 -4.30 0.85
CA TYR A 37 2.04 -3.69 -0.43
C TYR A 37 1.78 -4.74 -1.52
N LEU A 38 2.66 -5.73 -1.66
CA LEU A 38 2.56 -6.76 -2.69
C LEU A 38 1.27 -7.58 -2.56
N VAL A 39 0.87 -7.97 -1.35
CA VAL A 39 -0.38 -8.71 -1.16
C VAL A 39 -1.58 -7.84 -1.51
N LEU A 40 -1.71 -6.65 -0.92
CA LEU A 40 -2.92 -5.83 -1.07
C LEU A 40 -3.07 -5.24 -2.48
N SER A 41 -1.98 -4.85 -3.13
CA SER A 41 -2.02 -4.31 -4.50
C SER A 41 -2.31 -5.36 -5.58
N ASN A 42 -2.26 -6.66 -5.25
CA ASN A 42 -2.49 -7.76 -6.19
C ASN A 42 -3.82 -8.50 -5.94
N ILE A 43 -4.70 -7.99 -5.09
CA ILE A 43 -6.03 -8.59 -4.88
C ILE A 43 -6.83 -8.56 -6.19
N GLY A 44 -7.38 -9.72 -6.57
CA GLY A 44 -8.07 -9.91 -7.85
C GLY A 44 -7.12 -9.99 -9.06
N LEU A 45 -5.80 -9.90 -8.83
CA LEU A 45 -4.76 -10.07 -9.83
C LEU A 45 -3.97 -11.36 -9.55
N LYS A 46 -2.92 -11.61 -10.33
CA LYS A 46 -2.07 -12.79 -10.15
C LYS A 46 -1.38 -12.78 -8.79
N ILE A 47 -1.17 -13.97 -8.21
CA ILE A 47 -0.35 -14.14 -7.00
C ILE A 47 1.02 -13.46 -7.20
N PRO A 48 1.41 -12.52 -6.32
CA PRO A 48 2.64 -11.75 -6.49
C PRO A 48 3.88 -12.65 -6.36
N LYS A 49 4.91 -12.35 -7.15
CA LYS A 49 6.21 -13.03 -7.03
C LYS A 49 6.92 -12.55 -5.78
N ILE A 50 7.01 -13.41 -4.78
CA ILE A 50 7.81 -13.20 -3.57
C ILE A 50 9.03 -14.13 -3.67
N TYR A 51 10.22 -13.56 -3.51
CA TYR A 51 11.50 -14.26 -3.77
C TYR A 51 11.81 -15.42 -2.81
N TYR A 52 11.07 -15.56 -1.73
CA TYR A 52 11.21 -16.66 -0.78
C TYR A 52 10.51 -17.93 -1.29
N ASN A 53 11.16 -19.09 -1.13
CA ASN A 53 10.59 -20.40 -1.50
C ASN A 53 9.68 -20.98 -0.41
N LYS A 54 9.81 -20.49 0.83
CA LYS A 54 8.95 -20.81 1.95
C LYS A 54 8.55 -19.53 2.66
N PHE A 55 7.27 -19.20 2.66
CA PHE A 55 6.75 -18.04 3.38
C PHE A 55 5.30 -18.21 3.82
N ASN A 56 4.89 -17.41 4.79
CA ASN A 56 3.50 -17.16 5.17
C ASN A 56 3.32 -15.65 5.41
N ILE A 57 2.39 -15.01 4.71
CA ILE A 57 2.00 -13.62 4.94
C ILE A 57 0.53 -13.64 5.34
N SER A 58 0.25 -13.25 6.58
CA SER A 58 -1.10 -13.16 7.13
C SER A 58 -1.45 -11.72 7.45
N ILE A 59 -2.61 -11.27 6.99
CA ILE A 59 -3.14 -9.93 7.23
C ILE A 59 -4.55 -10.08 7.81
N LYS A 60 -4.79 -9.40 8.94
CA LYS A 60 -6.08 -9.38 9.62
C LYS A 60 -6.76 -8.02 9.48
N ILE A 61 -8.02 -8.04 9.06
CA ILE A 61 -8.92 -6.88 9.02
C ILE A 61 -10.22 -7.28 9.73
N ASN A 62 -10.52 -6.65 10.87
CA ASN A 62 -11.57 -7.02 11.80
C ASN A 62 -11.48 -8.50 12.21
N ASN A 63 -12.51 -9.28 11.90
CA ASN A 63 -12.61 -10.72 12.14
C ASN A 63 -12.12 -11.57 10.95
N LYS A 64 -11.66 -10.97 9.85
CA LYS A 64 -11.23 -11.66 8.63
C LYS A 64 -9.70 -11.77 8.59
N ILE A 65 -9.19 -13.00 8.45
CA ILE A 65 -7.76 -13.29 8.34
C ILE A 65 -7.50 -13.88 6.95
N PHE A 66 -6.73 -13.17 6.15
CA PHE A 66 -6.24 -13.68 4.88
C PHE A 66 -4.77 -14.10 5.03
N SER A 67 -4.42 -15.31 4.62
CA SER A 67 -3.03 -15.78 4.57
C SER A 67 -2.64 -16.23 3.17
N LEU A 68 -1.51 -15.74 2.69
CA LEU A 68 -0.83 -16.25 1.50
C LEU A 68 0.43 -17.01 1.93
N GLN A 69 0.47 -18.30 1.62
CA GLN A 69 1.56 -19.19 1.95
C GLN A 69 2.22 -19.71 0.68
N LYS A 70 3.51 -19.99 0.76
CA LYS A 70 4.24 -20.75 -0.24
C LYS A 70 5.10 -21.79 0.45
N ASN A 71 5.05 -23.01 -0.06
CA ASN A 71 5.95 -24.09 0.34
C ASN A 71 6.46 -24.80 -0.93
N GLY A 72 7.70 -24.52 -1.30
CA GLY A 72 8.28 -25.03 -2.54
C GLY A 72 7.55 -24.44 -3.77
N LYS A 73 6.89 -25.31 -4.54
CA LYS A 73 6.18 -24.95 -5.78
C LYS A 73 4.68 -24.69 -5.58
N ILE A 74 4.18 -24.83 -4.36
CA ILE A 74 2.75 -24.70 -4.04
C ILE A 74 2.53 -23.38 -3.30
N TYR A 75 1.58 -22.60 -3.80
CA TYR A 75 0.96 -21.48 -3.11
C TYR A 75 -0.34 -21.96 -2.48
N ARG A 76 -0.61 -21.50 -1.26
CA ARG A 76 -1.88 -21.73 -0.57
C ARG A 76 -2.44 -20.40 -0.10
N GLN A 77 -3.70 -20.15 -0.44
CA GLN A 77 -4.47 -19.00 0.03
C GLN A 77 -5.45 -19.50 1.09
N ILE A 78 -5.50 -18.86 2.25
CA ILE A 78 -6.40 -19.21 3.35
C ILE A 78 -7.24 -18.00 3.70
N PHE A 79 -8.55 -18.19 3.76
CA PHE A 79 -9.56 -17.23 4.15
C PHE A 79 -10.22 -17.75 5.41
N ASP A 80 -10.01 -17.08 6.55
CA ASP A 80 -10.57 -17.50 7.83
C ASP A 80 -11.40 -16.37 8.45
N GLU A 81 -12.68 -16.64 8.67
CA GLU A 81 -13.59 -15.76 9.38
C GLU A 81 -14.40 -16.53 10.42
N GLY A 82 -14.00 -16.43 11.69
CA GLY A 82 -14.80 -16.87 12.84
C GLY A 82 -15.21 -18.35 12.79
N GLY A 83 -14.31 -19.22 12.29
CA GLY A 83 -14.56 -20.66 12.16
C GLY A 83 -15.00 -21.12 10.77
N ARG A 84 -15.31 -20.19 9.85
CA ARG A 84 -15.48 -20.50 8.42
C ARG A 84 -14.13 -20.36 7.72
N LYS A 85 -13.66 -21.44 7.11
CA LYS A 85 -12.36 -21.49 6.47
C LYS A 85 -12.44 -22.00 5.05
N VAL A 86 -11.84 -21.25 4.13
CA VAL A 86 -11.60 -21.68 2.74
C VAL A 86 -10.11 -21.72 2.51
N ALA A 87 -9.63 -22.80 1.91
CA ALA A 87 -8.24 -22.93 1.51
C ALA A 87 -8.14 -23.33 0.03
N ILE A 88 -7.32 -22.61 -0.73
CA ILE A 88 -7.13 -22.80 -2.16
C ILE A 88 -5.65 -23.01 -2.44
N GLU A 89 -5.33 -24.00 -3.26
CA GLU A 89 -3.96 -24.30 -3.67
C GLU A 89 -3.74 -24.08 -5.17
N TYR A 90 -2.57 -23.55 -5.48
CA TYR A 90 -2.07 -23.38 -6.83
C TYR A 90 -0.59 -23.73 -6.92
N GLY A 91 -0.18 -24.49 -7.93
CA GLY A 91 1.24 -24.76 -8.13
C GLY A 91 1.51 -26.05 -8.88
N ALA A 92 2.58 -26.74 -8.46
CA ALA A 92 2.90 -28.06 -8.97
C ALA A 92 3.12 -29.05 -7.82
N LEU A 93 2.47 -30.21 -7.92
CA LEU A 93 2.62 -31.35 -7.03
C LEU A 93 3.02 -32.56 -7.90
N ASP A 94 4.13 -33.20 -7.56
CA ASP A 94 4.67 -34.37 -8.30
C ASP A 94 4.82 -34.16 -9.82
N GLY A 95 5.15 -32.94 -10.22
CA GLY A 95 5.32 -32.56 -11.63
C GLY A 95 4.03 -32.13 -12.34
N SER A 96 2.86 -32.36 -11.75
CA SER A 96 1.55 -31.99 -12.28
C SER A 96 1.09 -30.64 -11.76
N ARG A 97 0.51 -29.80 -12.63
CA ARG A 97 -0.07 -28.51 -12.22
C ARG A 97 -1.35 -28.75 -11.42
N ILE A 98 -1.47 -28.09 -10.27
CA ILE A 98 -2.67 -28.15 -9.43
C ILE A 98 -3.33 -26.77 -9.33
N SER A 99 -4.66 -26.80 -9.24
CA SER A 99 -5.53 -25.66 -9.03
C SER A 99 -6.80 -26.20 -8.36
N ARG A 100 -6.92 -26.04 -7.05
CA ARG A 100 -7.98 -26.71 -6.27
C ARG A 100 -8.38 -25.97 -5.01
N ILE A 101 -9.61 -26.19 -4.57
CA ILE A 101 -10.04 -25.98 -3.18
C ILE A 101 -9.63 -27.22 -2.38
N VAL A 102 -9.17 -27.03 -1.15
CA VAL A 102 -8.83 -28.11 -0.21
C VAL A 102 -9.62 -28.03 1.10
N GLU A 103 -10.21 -26.87 1.41
CA GLU A 103 -11.15 -26.69 2.51
C GLU A 103 -12.25 -25.72 2.05
N PRO A 104 -13.53 -25.94 2.40
CA PRO A 104 -14.01 -27.02 3.28
C PRO A 104 -14.14 -28.40 2.61
N PHE A 105 -14.08 -28.46 1.28
CA PHE A 105 -14.11 -29.68 0.48
C PHE A 105 -12.96 -29.70 -0.54
N GLU A 106 -12.65 -30.86 -1.11
CA GLU A 106 -11.63 -30.98 -2.16
C GLU A 106 -12.28 -30.91 -3.55
N LEU A 107 -11.88 -29.92 -4.36
CA LEU A 107 -12.44 -29.73 -5.71
C LEU A 107 -11.44 -29.06 -6.66
N ALA A 108 -11.31 -29.58 -7.88
CA ALA A 108 -10.50 -28.97 -8.92
C ALA A 108 -11.18 -27.74 -9.54
N ILE A 109 -10.43 -26.65 -9.68
CA ILE A 109 -10.94 -25.35 -10.16
C ILE A 109 -10.09 -24.82 -11.31
N LYS A 110 -10.67 -23.96 -12.15
CA LYS A 110 -9.98 -23.44 -13.35
C LYS A 110 -8.76 -22.58 -13.01
N ASN A 111 -8.91 -21.62 -12.09
CA ASN A 111 -7.89 -20.57 -11.85
C ASN A 111 -7.67 -20.28 -10.36
N ALA A 112 -6.69 -20.96 -9.77
CA ALA A 112 -6.21 -20.67 -8.41
C ALA A 112 -5.00 -19.72 -8.36
N ASP A 113 -4.48 -19.26 -9.52
CA ASP A 113 -3.29 -18.40 -9.61
C ASP A 113 -3.56 -16.91 -9.43
N ILE A 114 -4.81 -16.57 -9.16
CA ILE A 114 -5.31 -15.23 -8.82
C ILE A 114 -5.47 -15.12 -7.32
N LEU A 115 -5.07 -13.98 -6.74
CA LEU A 115 -5.23 -13.68 -5.32
C LEU A 115 -6.71 -13.36 -5.02
N MET A 116 -7.33 -14.11 -4.12
CA MET A 116 -8.77 -14.05 -3.83
C MET A 116 -9.63 -14.28 -5.09
N PRO A 117 -9.51 -15.45 -5.75
CA PRO A 117 -10.12 -15.71 -7.05
C PRO A 117 -11.64 -15.82 -6.97
N GLN A 118 -12.32 -15.69 -8.11
CA GLN A 118 -13.66 -16.27 -8.26
C GLN A 118 -13.48 -17.74 -8.62
N ILE A 119 -14.21 -18.61 -7.92
CA ILE A 119 -14.16 -20.04 -8.09
C ILE A 119 -15.08 -20.42 -9.25
N ASP A 120 -14.45 -20.99 -10.28
CA ASP A 120 -15.12 -21.69 -11.36
C ASP A 120 -14.60 -23.13 -11.41
N VAL A 121 -15.50 -24.10 -11.44
CA VAL A 121 -15.16 -25.53 -11.51
C VAL A 121 -14.52 -25.90 -12.83
N ALA A 122 -13.55 -26.82 -12.78
CA ALA A 122 -12.87 -27.32 -13.97
C ALA A 122 -13.77 -28.24 -14.83
N GLU A 123 -14.68 -28.98 -14.19
CA GLU A 123 -15.61 -29.95 -14.81
C GLU A 123 -17.04 -29.77 -14.29
N HIS A 124 -18.04 -30.37 -14.95
CA HIS A 124 -19.43 -30.32 -14.47
C HIS A 124 -19.56 -31.12 -13.17
N VAL A 125 -19.92 -30.43 -12.09
CA VAL A 125 -20.15 -31.03 -10.77
C VAL A 125 -21.66 -31.14 -10.54
N SER A 126 -22.10 -32.06 -9.67
CA SER A 126 -23.51 -32.23 -9.33
C SER A 126 -24.09 -30.97 -8.67
N ILE A 127 -25.39 -30.74 -8.78
CA ILE A 127 -26.13 -29.58 -8.22
C ILE A 127 -25.81 -29.30 -6.74
N LEU A 128 -25.59 -30.33 -5.91
CA LEU A 128 -25.23 -30.15 -4.49
C LEU A 128 -23.88 -29.45 -4.28
N ALA A 129 -22.97 -29.55 -5.25
CA ALA A 129 -21.69 -28.83 -5.21
C ALA A 129 -21.84 -27.36 -5.60
N ASP A 130 -22.89 -26.98 -6.35
CA ASP A 130 -23.10 -25.60 -6.79
C ASP A 130 -23.41 -24.68 -5.61
N GLU A 131 -24.25 -25.12 -4.66
CA GLU A 131 -24.53 -24.35 -3.43
C GLU A 131 -23.26 -24.14 -2.59
N GLU A 132 -22.43 -25.17 -2.45
CA GLU A 132 -21.16 -25.10 -1.72
C GLU A 132 -20.17 -24.14 -2.40
N ILE A 133 -20.09 -24.17 -3.73
CA ILE A 133 -19.26 -23.25 -4.54
C ILE A 133 -19.77 -21.82 -4.41
N GLU A 134 -21.08 -21.60 -4.44
CA GLU A 134 -21.70 -20.29 -4.24
C GLU A 134 -21.36 -19.72 -2.86
N GLU A 135 -21.41 -20.54 -1.80
CA GLU A 135 -21.02 -20.11 -0.46
C GLU A 135 -19.52 -19.75 -0.38
N VAL A 136 -18.65 -20.57 -0.97
CA VAL A 136 -17.21 -20.27 -1.06
C VAL A 136 -16.97 -18.95 -1.80
N ASN A 137 -17.63 -18.75 -2.94
CA ASN A 137 -17.53 -17.51 -3.72
C ASN A 137 -18.06 -16.30 -2.94
N ARG A 138 -19.16 -16.46 -2.19
CA ARG A 138 -19.69 -15.41 -1.31
C ARG A 138 -18.66 -15.01 -0.25
N LEU A 139 -18.05 -15.99 0.43
CA LEU A 139 -17.01 -15.72 1.43
C LEU A 139 -15.81 -15.01 0.81
N ILE A 140 -15.27 -15.52 -0.31
CA ILE A 140 -14.13 -14.88 -0.98
C ILE A 140 -14.51 -13.48 -1.46
N GLY A 141 -15.74 -13.25 -1.90
CA GLY A 141 -16.28 -11.94 -2.24
C GLY A 141 -16.29 -10.97 -1.05
N GLU A 142 -16.69 -11.43 0.14
CA GLU A 142 -16.64 -10.64 1.38
C GLU A 142 -15.18 -10.28 1.76
N PHE A 143 -14.24 -11.21 1.59
CA PHE A 143 -12.81 -10.95 1.75
C PHE A 143 -12.30 -9.94 0.72
N ARG A 144 -12.59 -10.14 -0.55
CA ARG A 144 -12.18 -9.23 -1.63
C ARG A 144 -12.66 -7.81 -1.33
N LYS A 145 -13.91 -7.64 -0.89
CA LYS A 145 -14.46 -6.34 -0.49
C LYS A 145 -13.72 -5.73 0.70
N ALA A 146 -13.43 -6.52 1.74
CA ALA A 146 -12.73 -6.03 2.94
C ALA A 146 -11.27 -5.66 2.69
N PHE A 147 -10.59 -6.39 1.79
CA PHE A 147 -9.16 -6.21 1.51
C PHE A 147 -8.87 -5.38 0.26
N SER A 148 -9.86 -5.03 -0.57
CA SER A 148 -9.70 -4.14 -1.74
C SER A 148 -9.47 -2.68 -1.31
N LEU A 149 -8.32 -2.45 -0.69
CA LEU A 149 -7.86 -1.16 -0.21
C LEU A 149 -7.09 -0.44 -1.31
N LYS A 150 -7.33 0.86 -1.48
CA LYS A 150 -6.51 1.76 -2.28
C LYS A 150 -5.18 1.99 -1.55
N VAL A 151 -4.21 1.13 -1.82
CA VAL A 151 -2.87 1.23 -1.22
C VAL A 151 -1.96 2.12 -2.06
N THR A 152 -1.26 3.05 -1.39
CA THR A 152 -0.16 3.83 -1.99
C THR A 152 1.11 3.53 -1.22
N SER A 153 2.16 3.08 -1.91
CA SER A 153 3.50 2.90 -1.33
C SER A 153 4.44 3.97 -1.88
N LEU A 154 5.27 4.54 -1.02
CA LEU A 154 6.24 5.60 -1.32
C LEU A 154 7.61 5.27 -0.73
N GLY A 155 8.67 5.64 -1.45
CA GLY A 155 10.05 5.38 -1.05
C GLY A 155 10.68 4.21 -1.81
N PRO A 156 11.89 3.76 -1.41
CA PRO A 156 12.70 4.34 -0.32
C PRO A 156 13.39 5.66 -0.70
N TYR A 157 13.35 6.06 -1.98
CA TYR A 157 13.96 7.30 -2.46
C TYR A 157 12.92 8.14 -3.21
N ILE A 158 12.70 9.37 -2.75
CA ILE A 158 11.76 10.32 -3.34
C ILE A 158 12.50 11.26 -4.29
N ASP A 159 12.16 11.19 -5.58
CA ASP A 159 12.72 12.08 -6.60
C ASP A 159 11.67 12.50 -7.64
N PRO A 160 10.81 13.48 -7.30
CA PRO A 160 9.79 13.94 -8.21
C PRO A 160 10.41 14.64 -9.43
N ARG A 161 9.86 14.34 -10.61
CA ARG A 161 10.25 15.04 -11.85
C ARG A 161 9.58 16.40 -11.91
N THR A 162 10.26 17.35 -12.56
CA THR A 162 9.71 18.69 -12.82
C THR A 162 8.65 18.69 -13.91
N PHE A 163 8.76 17.78 -14.87
CA PHE A 163 7.88 17.71 -16.03
C PHE A 163 7.07 16.42 -16.01
N HIS A 164 5.82 16.52 -16.45
CA HIS A 164 4.95 15.38 -16.66
C HIS A 164 4.27 15.53 -18.02
N ASP A 165 4.24 14.41 -18.76
CA ASP A 165 3.54 14.31 -20.02
C ASP A 165 2.05 14.05 -19.73
N PRO A 166 1.15 14.99 -20.07
CA PRO A 166 -0.27 14.85 -19.73
C PRO A 166 -0.97 13.72 -20.50
N THR A 167 -0.37 13.19 -21.57
CA THR A 167 -0.90 12.01 -22.27
C THR A 167 -0.70 10.72 -21.47
N LYS A 168 0.21 10.72 -20.50
CA LYS A 168 0.42 9.60 -19.60
C LYS A 168 -0.60 9.70 -18.48
N ALA A 169 -1.29 8.59 -18.21
CA ALA A 169 -2.22 8.54 -17.09
C ALA A 169 -1.50 9.01 -15.81
N ALA A 170 -2.03 10.07 -15.18
CA ALA A 170 -1.49 10.56 -13.92
C ALA A 170 -1.55 9.50 -12.81
N GLY A 171 -2.43 8.49 -12.96
CA GLY A 171 -2.48 7.28 -12.14
C GLY A 171 -2.55 7.55 -10.64
N SER A 172 -2.21 6.54 -9.85
CA SER A 172 -1.77 6.74 -8.46
C SER A 172 -0.37 7.39 -8.45
N LEU A 173 -0.02 8.05 -7.34
CA LEU A 173 1.33 8.56 -7.15
C LEU A 173 2.31 7.38 -7.18
N LYS A 174 3.35 7.49 -8.00
CA LYS A 174 4.38 6.45 -8.13
C LYS A 174 5.23 6.39 -6.85
N PRO A 175 5.86 5.23 -6.54
CA PRO A 175 6.66 5.07 -5.34
C PRO A 175 7.78 6.11 -5.16
N ASP A 176 8.43 6.50 -6.25
CA ASP A 176 9.48 7.54 -6.28
C ASP A 176 8.94 8.98 -6.34
N GLY A 177 7.61 9.16 -6.47
CA GLY A 177 6.97 10.44 -6.69
C GLY A 177 7.22 11.05 -8.07
N SER A 178 7.77 10.30 -9.03
CA SER A 178 8.19 10.84 -10.34
C SER A 178 7.06 11.48 -11.16
N ASN A 179 5.80 11.12 -10.91
CA ASN A 179 4.61 11.70 -11.53
C ASN A 179 3.93 12.77 -10.66
N LEU A 180 4.57 13.28 -9.60
CA LEU A 180 4.01 14.27 -8.67
C LEU A 180 3.34 15.46 -9.39
N VAL A 181 3.95 15.98 -10.45
CA VAL A 181 3.39 17.11 -11.21
C VAL A 181 2.06 16.76 -11.86
N GLY A 182 1.90 15.56 -12.40
CA GLY A 182 0.62 15.08 -12.92
C GLY A 182 -0.43 14.93 -11.82
N VAL A 183 -0.04 14.41 -10.66
CA VAL A 183 -0.93 14.28 -9.49
C VAL A 183 -1.39 15.65 -8.98
N LEU A 184 -0.48 16.62 -8.84
CA LEU A 184 -0.80 17.97 -8.40
C LEU A 184 -1.69 18.71 -9.42
N ALA A 185 -1.44 18.55 -10.72
CA ALA A 185 -2.28 19.13 -11.76
C ALA A 185 -3.70 18.54 -11.71
N ARG A 186 -3.81 17.22 -11.51
CA ARG A 186 -5.09 16.54 -11.35
C ARG A 186 -5.83 17.00 -10.09
N LEU A 187 -5.13 17.16 -8.96
CA LEU A 187 -5.72 17.75 -7.75
C LEU A 187 -6.22 19.16 -8.02
N ALA A 188 -5.46 20.01 -8.71
CA ALA A 188 -5.90 21.36 -9.05
C ALA A 188 -7.19 21.38 -9.91
N LEU A 189 -7.40 20.37 -10.74
CA LEU A 189 -8.56 20.25 -11.61
C LEU A 189 -9.78 19.59 -10.93
N GLU A 190 -9.56 18.45 -10.27
CA GLU A 190 -10.63 17.59 -9.74
C GLU A 190 -10.94 17.84 -8.25
N ASN A 191 -9.99 18.40 -7.50
CA ASN A 191 -10.14 18.68 -6.06
C ASN A 191 -9.35 19.94 -5.65
N PRO A 192 -9.74 21.12 -6.17
CA PRO A 192 -8.99 22.37 -6.02
C PRO A 192 -8.78 22.73 -4.54
N ASP A 193 -9.73 22.43 -3.67
CA ASP A 193 -9.60 22.67 -2.22
C ASP A 193 -8.43 21.90 -1.60
N ALA A 194 -8.22 20.64 -1.99
CA ALA A 194 -7.08 19.86 -1.51
C ALA A 194 -5.76 20.42 -2.04
N TYR A 195 -5.73 20.84 -3.30
CA TYR A 195 -4.56 21.50 -3.89
C TYR A 195 -4.23 22.83 -3.22
N ASP A 196 -5.22 23.67 -2.93
CA ASP A 196 -5.03 24.96 -2.28
C ASP A 196 -4.66 24.84 -0.80
N ARG A 197 -5.18 23.83 -0.09
CA ARG A 197 -4.67 23.47 1.25
C ARG A 197 -3.19 23.10 1.19
N LEU A 198 -2.80 22.29 0.21
CA LEU A 198 -1.40 21.93 -0.04
C LEU A 198 -0.53 23.16 -0.27
N ARG A 199 -0.92 24.04 -1.20
CA ARG A 199 -0.20 25.29 -1.46
C ARG A 199 -0.11 26.18 -0.22
N THR A 200 -1.18 26.26 0.56
CA THR A 200 -1.24 27.09 1.77
C THR A 200 -0.30 26.57 2.85
N SER A 201 -0.25 25.25 3.09
CA SER A 201 0.67 24.65 4.08
C SER A 201 2.14 24.91 3.74
N PHE A 202 2.50 24.82 2.46
CA PHE A 202 3.87 25.12 2.01
C PHE A 202 4.17 26.63 2.02
N ARG A 203 3.19 27.48 1.69
CA ARG A 203 3.32 28.94 1.75
C ARG A 203 3.65 29.44 3.16
N LYS A 204 3.09 28.82 4.20
CA LYS A 204 3.43 29.12 5.61
C LYS A 204 4.90 28.88 5.94
N LYS A 205 5.59 28.01 5.20
CA LYS A 205 7.04 27.77 5.31
C LYS A 205 7.85 28.53 4.23
N GLY A 206 7.27 29.56 3.61
CA GLY A 206 7.93 30.39 2.61
C GLY A 206 8.05 29.78 1.21
N VAL A 207 7.33 28.68 0.94
CA VAL A 207 7.39 27.96 -0.34
C VAL A 207 6.09 28.16 -1.12
N LYS A 208 6.13 28.91 -2.22
CA LYS A 208 4.96 29.07 -3.12
C LYS A 208 5.00 28.04 -4.24
N LEU A 209 4.12 27.05 -4.19
CA LEU A 209 3.99 26.01 -5.20
C LEU A 209 3.09 26.46 -6.37
N ALA A 210 3.50 26.11 -7.58
CA ALA A 210 2.72 26.30 -8.80
C ALA A 210 2.90 25.10 -9.74
N VAL A 211 1.79 24.64 -10.31
CA VAL A 211 1.76 23.60 -11.34
C VAL A 211 0.92 24.12 -12.49
N GLY A 212 1.36 23.89 -13.73
CA GLY A 212 0.62 24.34 -14.90
C GLY A 212 1.27 23.90 -16.21
N LEU A 213 0.71 24.36 -17.32
CA LEU A 213 1.24 24.10 -18.65
C LEU A 213 2.56 24.85 -18.86
N ALA A 214 3.55 24.13 -19.40
CA ALA A 214 4.79 24.67 -19.90
C ALA A 214 4.85 24.61 -21.43
N LYS A 215 5.96 25.07 -22.01
CA LYS A 215 6.18 25.06 -23.47
C LYS A 215 5.98 23.65 -24.02
N ARG A 216 5.37 23.54 -25.21
CA ARG A 216 5.10 22.28 -25.92
C ARG A 216 4.06 21.36 -25.23
N GLY A 217 3.16 21.93 -24.43
CA GLY A 217 2.00 21.21 -23.90
C GLY A 217 2.30 20.24 -22.75
N VAL A 218 3.52 20.22 -22.21
CA VAL A 218 3.85 19.42 -21.03
C VAL A 218 3.44 20.14 -19.75
N LEU A 219 3.06 19.38 -18.71
CA LEU A 219 2.84 19.95 -17.38
C LEU A 219 4.18 20.15 -16.68
N ALA A 220 4.34 21.26 -15.99
CA ALA A 220 5.51 21.56 -15.18
C ALA A 220 5.12 22.01 -13.77
N GLY A 221 5.91 21.58 -12.80
CA GLY A 221 5.81 22.02 -11.42
C GLY A 221 7.03 22.85 -10.99
N VAL A 222 6.76 23.99 -10.37
CA VAL A 222 7.79 24.90 -9.85
C VAL A 222 7.42 25.35 -8.44
N ALA A 223 8.44 25.74 -7.69
CA ALA A 223 8.31 26.39 -6.40
C ALA A 223 8.99 27.76 -6.44
N HIS A 224 8.55 28.68 -5.59
CA HIS A 224 9.28 29.92 -5.32
C HIS A 224 9.68 29.97 -3.85
N ILE A 225 10.97 30.16 -3.59
CA ILE A 225 11.55 30.29 -2.23
C ILE A 225 12.39 31.57 -2.22
N GLY A 226 12.10 32.49 -1.29
CA GLY A 226 12.78 33.79 -1.24
C GLY A 226 12.63 34.62 -2.53
N GLY A 227 11.56 34.40 -3.30
CA GLY A 227 11.33 35.06 -4.60
C GLY A 227 11.99 34.37 -5.79
N ALA A 228 12.94 33.47 -5.58
CA ALA A 228 13.60 32.71 -6.65
C ALA A 228 12.71 31.55 -7.13
N LYS A 229 12.49 31.46 -8.44
CA LYS A 229 11.79 30.33 -9.08
C LYS A 229 12.73 29.13 -9.18
N MET A 230 12.27 27.97 -8.75
CA MET A 230 13.00 26.71 -8.87
C MET A 230 12.12 25.56 -9.36
N PRO A 231 12.67 24.62 -10.14
CA PRO A 231 11.97 23.38 -10.48
C PRO A 231 11.65 22.54 -9.24
N ILE A 232 10.50 21.84 -9.21
CA ILE A 232 10.16 20.94 -8.08
C ILE A 232 11.22 19.86 -7.87
N SER A 233 11.84 19.35 -8.95
CA SER A 233 12.91 18.35 -8.84
C SER A 233 14.21 18.89 -8.23
N ARG A 234 14.31 20.22 -7.99
CA ARG A 234 15.45 20.85 -7.32
C ARG A 234 15.12 21.34 -5.92
N LEU A 235 13.90 21.12 -5.42
CA LEU A 235 13.56 21.43 -4.03
C LEU A 235 14.52 20.71 -3.07
N PRO A 236 14.82 21.31 -1.91
CA PRO A 236 15.51 20.61 -0.82
C PRO A 236 14.83 19.26 -0.53
N CYS A 237 15.61 18.24 -0.20
CA CYS A 237 15.09 16.87 -0.08
C CYS A 237 13.91 16.78 0.91
N SER A 238 14.00 17.45 2.05
CA SER A 238 12.93 17.52 3.04
C SER A 238 11.62 18.07 2.44
N LEU A 239 11.68 19.16 1.68
CA LEU A 239 10.51 19.73 1.02
C LEU A 239 9.96 18.85 -0.12
N LYS A 240 10.82 18.15 -0.87
CA LYS A 240 10.37 17.14 -1.86
C LYS A 240 9.56 16.04 -1.18
N THR A 241 10.14 15.44 -0.14
CA THR A 241 9.55 14.34 0.61
C THR A 241 8.23 14.77 1.24
N ALA A 242 8.19 15.91 1.91
CA ALA A 242 6.96 16.43 2.49
C ALA A 242 5.88 16.70 1.44
N LEU A 243 6.25 17.22 0.27
CA LEU A 243 5.31 17.53 -0.81
C LEU A 243 4.71 16.25 -1.39
N VAL A 244 5.54 15.22 -1.60
CA VAL A 244 5.09 13.92 -2.10
C VAL A 244 4.16 13.25 -1.08
N PHE A 245 4.49 13.26 0.22
CA PHE A 245 3.63 12.67 1.26
C PHE A 245 2.31 13.43 1.42
N ALA A 246 2.35 14.77 1.44
CA ALA A 246 1.13 15.60 1.49
C ALA A 246 0.24 15.38 0.26
N ALA A 247 0.84 15.30 -0.93
CA ALA A 247 0.10 14.99 -2.16
C ALA A 247 -0.51 13.59 -2.12
N ALA A 248 0.20 12.60 -1.58
CA ALA A 248 -0.31 11.24 -1.41
C ALA A 248 -1.54 11.23 -0.51
N VAL A 249 -1.47 11.87 0.66
CA VAL A 249 -2.62 12.05 1.55
C VAL A 249 -3.78 12.73 0.81
N ALA A 250 -3.53 13.78 0.04
CA ALA A 250 -4.56 14.47 -0.72
C ALA A 250 -5.27 13.59 -1.77
N THR A 251 -4.61 12.52 -2.25
CA THR A 251 -5.25 11.52 -3.13
C THR A 251 -6.15 10.52 -2.38
N LYS A 252 -6.26 10.62 -1.06
CA LYS A 252 -7.10 9.79 -0.18
C LYS A 252 -6.92 8.27 -0.38
N PRO A 253 -5.73 7.71 -0.17
CA PRO A 253 -5.57 6.26 -0.09
C PRO A 253 -6.23 5.72 1.18
N ASP A 254 -6.59 4.43 1.18
CA ASP A 254 -7.05 3.73 2.38
C ASP A 254 -5.86 3.35 3.29
N LEU A 255 -4.72 3.04 2.65
CA LEU A 255 -3.46 2.73 3.31
C LEU A 255 -2.30 3.45 2.62
N LEU A 256 -1.56 4.24 3.40
CA LEU A 256 -0.32 4.88 2.98
C LEU A 256 0.87 4.15 3.61
N LEU A 257 1.69 3.54 2.78
CA LEU A 257 2.94 2.88 3.15
C LEU A 257 4.10 3.80 2.80
N ILE A 258 5.00 4.05 3.74
CA ILE A 258 6.15 4.92 3.53
C ILE A 258 7.42 4.19 3.96
N GLU A 259 8.30 3.95 3.00
CA GLU A 259 9.64 3.40 3.23
C GLU A 259 10.65 4.52 3.44
N ASN A 260 11.56 4.31 4.41
CA ASN A 260 12.68 5.22 4.69
C ASN A 260 12.25 6.69 4.95
N PHE A 261 11.22 6.88 5.77
CA PHE A 261 10.60 8.19 6.00
C PHE A 261 11.57 9.26 6.51
N ASP A 262 12.53 8.86 7.33
CA ASP A 262 13.43 9.74 8.04
C ASP A 262 14.72 10.08 7.27
N CYS A 263 14.91 9.57 6.04
CA CYS A 263 16.11 9.83 5.23
C CYS A 263 16.39 11.31 4.96
N CYS A 264 15.33 12.11 4.78
CA CYS A 264 15.39 13.54 4.51
C CYS A 264 14.56 14.35 5.50
N PHE A 265 14.22 13.75 6.64
CA PHE A 265 13.36 14.37 7.62
C PHE A 265 14.08 15.51 8.34
N ASN A 266 13.34 16.60 8.59
CA ASN A 266 13.75 17.66 9.50
C ASN A 266 12.54 18.11 10.34
N GLU A 267 12.80 18.64 11.53
CA GLU A 267 11.74 19.05 12.47
C GLU A 267 10.82 20.13 11.88
N GLY A 268 11.34 20.97 11.00
CA GLY A 268 10.57 22.02 10.32
C GLY A 268 9.42 21.50 9.44
N LEU A 269 9.45 20.21 9.07
CA LEU A 269 8.37 19.54 8.33
C LEU A 269 7.27 18.96 9.22
N VAL A 270 7.50 18.77 10.53
CA VAL A 270 6.56 18.12 11.44
C VAL A 270 5.21 18.82 11.39
N ASP A 271 5.19 20.16 11.40
CA ASP A 271 3.96 20.94 11.34
C ASP A 271 3.17 20.70 10.05
N ILE A 272 3.87 20.56 8.91
CA ILE A 272 3.22 20.28 7.62
C ILE A 272 2.63 18.87 7.69
N LEU A 273 3.46 17.87 7.99
CA LEU A 273 3.09 16.46 7.90
C LEU A 273 2.07 16.04 8.96
N THR A 274 2.11 16.61 10.16
CA THR A 274 1.16 16.28 11.24
C THR A 274 -0.28 16.53 10.81
N SER A 275 -0.55 17.66 10.15
CA SER A 275 -1.90 17.95 9.65
C SER A 275 -2.37 16.91 8.63
N TYR A 276 -1.50 16.49 7.71
CA TYR A 276 -1.83 15.49 6.69
C TYR A 276 -1.95 14.09 7.28
N PHE A 277 -1.10 13.74 8.25
CA PHE A 277 -1.16 12.45 8.92
C PHE A 277 -2.46 12.34 9.73
N ASN A 278 -2.84 13.37 10.49
CA ASN A 278 -4.14 13.42 11.16
C ASN A 278 -5.31 13.27 10.18
N GLU A 279 -5.24 13.92 9.01
CA GLU A 279 -6.26 13.78 7.97
C GLU A 279 -6.33 12.35 7.42
N GLN A 280 -5.19 11.71 7.18
CA GLN A 280 -5.12 10.35 6.65
C GLN A 280 -5.62 9.33 7.67
N ILE A 281 -5.20 9.43 8.93
CA ILE A 281 -5.61 8.47 9.98
C ILE A 281 -7.08 8.61 10.41
N SER A 282 -7.74 9.74 10.11
CA SER A 282 -9.17 9.91 10.42
C SER A 282 -10.08 9.07 9.52
N ARG A 283 -9.54 8.50 8.44
CA ARG A 283 -10.30 7.72 7.44
C ARG A 283 -9.62 6.43 6.99
N GLY A 284 -8.33 6.28 7.28
CA GLY A 284 -7.49 5.21 6.76
C GLY A 284 -6.30 5.00 7.67
N GLN A 285 -5.23 4.45 7.12
CA GLN A 285 -4.07 4.03 7.90
C GLN A 285 -2.76 4.51 7.26
N ILE A 286 -1.75 4.71 8.10
CA ILE A 286 -0.37 5.00 7.70
C ILE A 286 0.55 4.00 8.38
N VAL A 287 1.44 3.39 7.61
CA VAL A 287 2.54 2.57 8.13
C VAL A 287 3.85 3.12 7.58
N VAL A 288 4.77 3.46 8.48
CA VAL A 288 5.97 4.24 8.17
C VAL A 288 7.21 3.50 8.66
N GLU A 289 8.16 3.21 7.80
CA GLU A 289 9.49 2.78 8.20
C GLU A 289 10.35 3.96 8.63
N ILE A 290 10.97 3.86 9.81
CA ILE A 290 11.93 4.82 10.34
C ILE A 290 13.20 4.11 10.85
N HIS A 291 14.33 4.81 10.77
CA HIS A 291 15.63 4.38 11.32
C HIS A 291 15.91 5.01 12.68
N ARG A 292 15.34 6.20 12.93
CA ARG A 292 15.47 7.03 14.12
C ARG A 292 14.17 6.99 14.94
N PRO A 293 14.10 6.20 16.02
CA PRO A 293 12.88 6.07 16.83
C PRO A 293 12.37 7.41 17.38
N ASP A 294 13.27 8.36 17.67
CA ASP A 294 12.96 9.71 18.15
C ASP A 294 12.07 10.51 17.19
N VAL A 295 12.08 10.19 15.88
CA VAL A 295 11.21 10.82 14.89
C VAL A 295 9.74 10.55 15.18
N ALA A 296 9.41 9.38 15.72
CA ALA A 296 8.02 9.05 16.07
C ALA A 296 7.49 9.96 17.18
N ASP A 297 8.33 10.42 18.11
CA ASP A 297 7.94 11.26 19.25
C ASP A 297 7.58 12.68 18.84
N LEU A 298 8.14 13.17 17.72
CA LEU A 298 7.82 14.47 17.16
C LEU A 298 6.37 14.58 16.68
N PHE A 299 5.76 13.46 16.28
CA PHE A 299 4.35 13.40 15.91
C PHE A 299 3.47 13.19 17.16
N LYS A 300 2.94 14.29 17.71
CA LYS A 300 2.00 14.28 18.87
C LYS A 300 0.59 13.84 18.46
N ILE A 301 0.48 12.63 17.93
CA ILE A 301 -0.76 12.01 17.44
C ILE A 301 -1.19 10.94 18.44
N GLN A 302 -2.47 10.95 18.84
CA GLN A 302 -3.00 10.07 19.89
C GLN A 302 -2.97 8.59 19.49
N TYR A 303 -3.34 8.27 18.25
CA TYR A 303 -3.48 6.89 17.77
C TYR A 303 -2.23 6.46 16.99
N LYS A 304 -1.09 6.41 17.69
CA LYS A 304 0.19 5.95 17.12
C LYS A 304 0.78 4.76 17.89
N SER A 305 1.50 3.90 17.17
CA SER A 305 2.30 2.82 17.77
C SER A 305 3.69 2.75 17.12
N ILE A 306 4.64 2.17 17.85
CA ILE A 306 5.96 1.79 17.33
C ILE A 306 6.03 0.27 17.38
N VAL A 307 6.25 -0.37 16.22
CA VAL A 307 6.42 -1.81 16.09
C VAL A 307 7.86 -2.09 15.72
N SER A 308 8.56 -2.81 16.59
CA SER A 308 9.92 -3.28 16.31
C SER A 308 9.86 -4.61 15.57
N VAL A 309 10.45 -4.65 14.39
CA VAL A 309 10.59 -5.88 13.59
C VAL A 309 12.04 -6.34 13.60
N ALA A 310 12.24 -7.65 13.65
CA ALA A 310 13.57 -8.25 13.60
C ALA A 310 13.51 -9.46 12.66
N LEU A 311 13.99 -9.25 11.43
CA LEU A 311 14.34 -10.30 10.47
C LEU A 311 15.82 -10.63 10.60
#